data_AF-A0A4S0IYA5-F1
#
_entry.id   AF-A0A4S0IYA5-F1
#
_cell.length_a   1.000
_cell.length_b   1.000
_cell.length_c   1.000
_cell.angle_alpha   90.00
_cell.angle_beta   90.00
_cell.angle_gamma   90.00
#
_symmetry.space_group_name_H-M   'P 1'
#
loop_
_entity.id
_entity.type
_entity.pdbx_description
1 polymer ?
#
loop_
_entity_poly.entity_id
_entity_poly.type
_entity_poly.pdbx_seq_one_letter_code
_entity_poly.pdbx_strand_id
1 'polypeptide(L)'
;WLQECKLLQSDTPHAVYEHPAERFVADFIGVMNFIPGKVSADGVVAANGARIAGKVPAALSSGAAAVASVRPERVRLFPSADTANRTTGTVEVLAYQGLDLQLHVRTPLSPKPFLVRVTADAADR
;
A
#
# COMPACT_ATOMS: atom_id res chain seq x y z
N TRP A 1 -18.04 2.80 -9.78
CA TRP A 1 -17.76 4.15 -10.31
C TRP A 1 -17.47 4.07 -11.80
N LEU A 2 -17.95 5.04 -12.58
CA LEU A 2 -17.85 5.09 -14.04
C LEU A 2 -16.62 5.90 -14.47
N GLN A 3 -15.72 5.28 -15.24
CA GLN A 3 -14.84 5.96 -16.18
C GLN A 3 -15.27 5.45 -17.58
N GLU A 4 -15.51 6.34 -18.55
CA GLU A 4 -16.00 5.97 -19.89
C GLU A 4 -17.34 5.20 -19.94
N CYS A 5 -18.29 5.54 -19.06
CA CYS A 5 -19.57 4.82 -18.96
C CYS A 5 -19.47 3.31 -18.69
N LYS A 6 -18.35 2.82 -18.15
CA LYS A 6 -18.20 1.43 -17.75
C LYS A 6 -18.33 1.26 -16.24
N LEU A 7 -19.21 0.35 -15.80
CA LEU A 7 -19.27 -0.08 -14.41
C LEU A 7 -18.06 -0.98 -14.11
N LEU A 8 -17.10 -0.50 -13.33
CA LEU A 8 -15.86 -1.23 -13.02
C LEU A 8 -15.99 -2.19 -11.84
N GLN A 9 -16.75 -1.82 -10.80
CA GLN A 9 -17.07 -2.67 -9.66
C GLN A 9 -18.35 -2.18 -8.98
N SER A 10 -19.20 -3.11 -8.56
CA SER A 10 -20.39 -2.88 -7.74
C SER A 10 -20.41 -3.91 -6.62
N ASP A 11 -19.99 -3.50 -5.42
CA ASP A 11 -19.92 -4.35 -4.23
C ASP A 11 -20.15 -3.50 -2.97
N THR A 12 -20.18 -4.12 -1.79
CA THR A 12 -20.24 -3.43 -0.51
C THR A 12 -19.06 -2.46 -0.32
N PRO A 13 -19.21 -1.35 0.42
CA PRO A 13 -18.12 -0.41 0.65
C PRO A 13 -16.85 -1.09 1.20
N HIS A 14 -17.03 -2.05 2.11
CA HIS A 14 -15.92 -2.83 2.67
C HIS A 14 -15.22 -3.69 1.61
N ALA A 15 -15.97 -4.40 0.77
CA ALA A 15 -15.39 -5.27 -0.25
C ALA A 15 -14.65 -4.47 -1.33
N VAL A 16 -15.21 -3.34 -1.79
CA VAL A 16 -14.51 -2.49 -2.77
C VAL A 16 -13.26 -1.84 -2.15
N TYR A 17 -13.29 -1.55 -0.85
CA TYR A 17 -12.13 -1.04 -0.11
C TYR A 17 -11.05 -2.11 0.07
N GLU A 18 -11.38 -3.32 0.53
CA GLU A 18 -10.38 -4.34 0.83
C GLU A 18 -9.87 -5.09 -0.42
N HIS A 19 -10.74 -5.25 -1.42
CA HIS A 19 -10.49 -6.07 -2.61
C HIS A 19 -10.93 -5.33 -3.89
N PRO A 20 -10.24 -4.24 -4.24
CA PRO A 20 -10.49 -3.56 -5.51
C PRO A 20 -10.18 -4.50 -6.68
N ALA A 21 -11.09 -4.59 -7.64
CA ALA A 21 -10.97 -5.48 -8.80
C ALA A 21 -9.80 -5.11 -9.72
N GLU A 22 -9.41 -3.83 -9.75
CA GLU A 22 -8.31 -3.31 -10.54
C GLU A 22 -7.65 -2.09 -9.88
N ARG A 23 -6.46 -1.73 -10.38
CA ARG A 23 -5.67 -0.62 -9.85
C ARG A 23 -6.41 0.72 -9.84
N PHE A 24 -7.18 1.01 -10.88
CA PHE A 24 -7.95 2.25 -10.96
C PHE A 24 -8.97 2.37 -9.81
N VAL A 25 -9.68 1.28 -9.51
CA VAL A 25 -10.61 1.23 -8.37
C VAL A 25 -9.86 1.41 -7.04
N ALA A 26 -8.67 0.80 -6.92
CA ALA A 26 -7.82 0.92 -5.73
C ALA A 26 -7.34 2.37 -5.50
N ASP A 27 -6.97 3.07 -6.57
CA ASP A 27 -6.56 4.48 -6.57
C ASP A 27 -7.73 5.42 -6.25
N PHE A 28 -8.96 5.07 -6.66
CA PHE A 28 -10.14 5.92 -6.52
C PHE A 28 -10.80 5.86 -5.14
N ILE A 29 -10.86 4.68 -4.51
CA ILE A 29 -11.62 4.47 -3.26
C ILE A 29 -10.83 4.81 -2.00
N GLY A 30 -9.58 5.22 -2.15
CA GLY A 30 -8.81 5.84 -1.09
C GLY A 30 -7.33 5.94 -1.44
N VAL A 31 -6.58 6.51 -0.52
CA VAL A 31 -5.12 6.61 -0.65
C VAL A 31 -4.49 5.22 -0.51
N MET A 32 -3.51 4.93 -1.36
CA MET A 32 -2.79 3.65 -1.36
C MET A 32 -1.30 3.88 -1.65
N ASN A 33 -0.45 3.09 -1.02
CA ASN A 33 0.97 3.02 -1.36
C ASN A 33 1.19 1.89 -2.36
N PHE A 34 2.03 2.15 -3.37
CA PHE A 34 2.33 1.18 -4.41
C PHE A 34 3.81 0.84 -4.44
N ILE A 35 4.07 -0.46 -4.57
CA ILE A 35 5.40 -1.05 -4.67
C ILE A 35 5.47 -1.81 -6.00
N PRO A 36 6.07 -1.22 -7.04
CA PRO A 36 6.31 -1.90 -8.30
C PRO A 36 7.31 -3.05 -8.11
N GLY A 37 7.04 -4.19 -8.74
CA GLY A 37 7.90 -5.37 -8.64
C GLY A 37 7.53 -6.46 -9.63
N LYS A 38 8.04 -7.67 -9.35
CA LYS A 38 7.70 -8.89 -10.08
C LYS A 38 7.04 -9.90 -9.14
N VAL A 39 6.05 -10.65 -9.63
CA VAL A 39 5.33 -11.66 -8.85
C VAL A 39 6.30 -12.72 -8.31
N SER A 40 6.20 -13.02 -7.02
CA SER A 40 6.81 -14.18 -6.36
C SER A 40 5.73 -15.18 -5.92
N ALA A 41 6.14 -16.32 -5.35
CA ALA A 41 5.21 -17.32 -4.85
C ALA A 41 4.28 -16.80 -3.73
N ASP A 42 4.73 -15.79 -2.99
CA ASP A 42 4.16 -15.29 -1.75
C ASP A 42 3.93 -13.76 -1.76
N GLY A 43 4.04 -13.12 -2.93
CA GLY A 43 3.84 -11.67 -3.05
C GLY A 43 4.57 -11.07 -4.25
N VAL A 44 5.42 -10.07 -4.01
CA VAL A 44 6.25 -9.44 -5.05
C VAL A 44 7.70 -9.25 -4.60
N VAL A 45 8.62 -9.29 -5.56
CA VAL A 45 9.99 -8.80 -5.41
C VAL A 45 10.07 -7.40 -5.99
N ALA A 46 10.33 -6.40 -5.13
CA ALA A 46 10.50 -5.01 -5.53
C ALA A 46 11.78 -4.79 -6.34
N ALA A 47 11.88 -3.65 -7.03
CA ALA A 47 13.05 -3.33 -7.87
C ALA A 47 14.39 -3.32 -7.11
N ASN A 48 14.37 -3.01 -5.81
CA ASN A 48 15.54 -3.05 -4.94
C ASN A 48 15.85 -4.46 -4.37
N GLY A 49 15.13 -5.49 -4.81
CA GLY A 49 15.28 -6.88 -4.35
C GLY A 49 14.51 -7.22 -3.07
N ALA A 50 13.85 -6.25 -2.42
CA ALA A 50 13.05 -6.52 -1.23
C ALA A 50 11.86 -7.44 -1.56
N ARG A 51 11.64 -8.46 -0.73
CA ARG A 51 10.46 -9.33 -0.82
C ARG A 51 9.34 -8.73 0.01
N ILE A 52 8.18 -8.54 -0.63
CA ILE A 52 6.97 -8.04 0.00
C ILE A 52 5.95 -9.17 -0.04
N ALA A 53 5.69 -9.75 1.12
CA ALA A 53 4.70 -10.80 1.28
C ALA A 53 3.28 -10.22 1.16
N GLY A 54 2.39 -10.94 0.48
CA GLY A 54 1.02 -10.53 0.29
C GLY A 54 0.19 -11.54 -0.49
N LYS A 55 -1.11 -11.25 -0.64
CA LYS A 55 -2.00 -12.09 -1.45
C LYS A 55 -1.68 -11.89 -2.93
N VAL A 56 -1.32 -12.97 -3.61
CA VAL A 56 -1.13 -13.00 -5.07
C VAL A 56 -2.41 -13.51 -5.72
N PRO A 57 -3.10 -12.72 -6.56
CA PRO A 57 -4.22 -13.22 -7.35
C PRO A 57 -3.80 -14.38 -8.26
N ALA A 58 -4.61 -15.43 -8.35
CA ALA A 58 -4.31 -16.63 -9.13
C ALA A 58 -4.09 -16.35 -10.64
N ALA A 59 -4.62 -15.22 -11.14
CA ALA A 59 -4.45 -14.79 -12.51
C ALA A 59 -3.03 -14.27 -12.84
N LEU A 60 -2.20 -13.99 -11.84
CA LEU A 60 -0.85 -13.48 -12.04
C LEU A 60 0.18 -14.61 -12.12
N SER A 61 0.94 -14.65 -13.21
CA SER A 61 2.02 -15.62 -13.40
C SER A 61 3.29 -15.19 -12.65
N SER A 62 4.04 -16.17 -12.14
CA SER A 62 5.35 -15.94 -11.52
C SER A 62 6.28 -15.15 -12.45
N GLY A 63 6.99 -14.17 -11.89
CA GLY A 63 7.93 -13.30 -12.63
C GLY A 63 7.28 -12.20 -13.46
N ALA A 64 5.95 -12.18 -13.62
CA ALA A 64 5.24 -11.11 -14.31
C ALA A 64 5.40 -9.77 -13.57
N ALA A 65 5.38 -8.66 -14.32
CA ALA A 65 5.34 -7.34 -13.71
C ALA A 65 4.03 -7.16 -12.93
N ALA A 66 4.14 -6.74 -11.67
CA ALA A 66 3.01 -6.52 -10.79
C ALA A 66 3.28 -5.34 -9.85
N VAL A 67 2.23 -4.91 -9.15
CA VAL A 67 2.32 -3.84 -8.16
C VAL A 67 1.67 -4.34 -6.89
N ALA A 68 2.44 -4.40 -5.80
CA ALA A 68 1.86 -4.60 -4.49
C ALA A 68 1.30 -3.26 -3.98
N SER A 69 0.18 -3.33 -3.29
CA SER A 69 -0.51 -2.17 -2.74
C SER A 69 -0.73 -2.34 -1.23
N VAL A 70 -0.49 -1.28 -0.46
CA VAL A 70 -0.77 -1.26 0.99
C VAL A 70 -1.41 0.06 1.38
N ARG A 71 -2.45 -0.02 2.22
CA ARG A 71 -3.17 1.16 2.71
C ARG A 71 -2.33 1.91 3.74
N PRO A 72 -2.38 3.26 3.80
CA PRO A 72 -1.62 4.06 4.75
C PRO A 72 -1.80 3.67 6.21
N GLU A 73 -3.03 3.34 6.62
CA GLU A 73 -3.37 2.91 7.99
C GLU A 73 -2.86 1.49 8.33
N ARG A 74 -2.40 0.72 7.34
CA ARG A 74 -1.78 -0.59 7.56
C ARG A 74 -0.26 -0.53 7.65
N VAL A 75 0.34 0.65 7.46
CA VAL A 75 1.76 0.87 7.66
C VAL A 75 2.00 1.30 9.10
N ARG A 76 2.86 0.56 9.81
CA ARG A 76 3.24 0.87 11.19
C ARG A 76 4.67 1.40 11.22
N LEU A 77 4.89 2.42 12.04
CA LEU A 77 6.24 2.86 12.39
C LEU A 77 6.82 1.89 13.42
N PHE A 78 8.15 1.72 13.38
CA PHE A 78 8.90 0.89 14.33
C PHE A 78 8.29 -0.51 14.58
N PRO A 79 8.03 -1.30 13.52
CA PRO A 79 7.51 -2.65 13.69
C PRO A 79 8.54 -3.54 14.39
N SER A 80 8.05 -4.61 15.02
CA SER A 80 8.87 -5.65 15.61
C SER A 80 9.82 -6.30 14.58
N ALA A 81 10.95 -6.82 15.05
CA ALA A 81 12.01 -7.35 14.17
C ALA A 81 11.55 -8.58 13.35
N ASP A 82 10.57 -9.32 13.86
CA ASP A 82 9.94 -10.49 13.25
C ASP A 82 8.85 -10.15 12.22
N THR A 83 8.49 -8.87 12.05
CA THR A 83 7.53 -8.47 11.02
C THR A 83 8.11 -8.77 9.63
N ALA A 84 7.39 -9.53 8.81
CA ALA A 84 7.87 -9.96 7.49
C ALA A 84 8.12 -8.79 6.52
N ASN A 85 7.15 -7.87 6.42
CA ASN A 85 7.24 -6.72 5.51
C ASN A 85 7.80 -5.51 6.26
N ARG A 86 9.07 -5.21 6.05
CA ARG A 86 9.77 -4.08 6.69
C ARG A 86 10.66 -3.35 5.70
N THR A 87 10.73 -2.04 5.86
CA THR A 87 11.70 -1.20 5.16
C THR A 87 12.13 -0.07 6.08
N THR A 88 13.29 0.51 5.80
CA THR A 88 13.67 1.81 6.34
C THR A 88 13.00 2.93 5.53
N GLY A 89 12.88 4.10 6.15
CA GLY A 89 12.38 5.28 5.48
C GLY A 89 12.70 6.55 6.26
N THR A 90 12.58 7.70 5.60
CA THR A 90 12.77 9.02 6.19
C THR A 90 11.47 9.81 6.06
N VAL A 91 10.99 10.37 7.15
CA VAL A 91 9.83 11.28 7.13
C VAL A 91 10.24 12.58 6.43
N GLU A 92 9.52 12.95 5.38
CA GLU A 92 9.73 14.19 4.63
C GLU A 92 8.69 15.26 4.99
N VAL A 93 7.45 14.83 5.25
CA VAL A 93 6.33 15.71 5.61
C VAL A 93 5.53 15.06 6.73
N LEU A 94 5.09 15.88 7.68
CA LEU A 94 4.14 15.53 8.73
C LEU A 94 3.00 16.53 8.68
N ALA A 95 1.77 16.03 8.56
CA ALA A 95 0.55 16.83 8.53
C ALA A 95 -0.40 16.38 9.63
N TYR A 96 -0.85 17.33 10.45
CA TYR A 96 -1.82 17.09 11.52
C TYR A 96 -3.24 17.19 10.98
N GLN A 97 -4.03 16.12 11.12
CA GLN A 97 -5.41 16.01 10.63
C GLN A 97 -6.40 15.78 11.79
N GLY A 98 -6.17 16.45 12.93
CA GLY A 98 -7.05 16.38 14.08
C GLY A 98 -6.73 15.20 14.99
N LEU A 99 -7.26 14.01 14.67
CA LEU A 99 -7.03 12.80 15.46
C LEU A 99 -5.90 11.92 14.90
N ASP A 100 -5.55 12.14 13.64
CA ASP A 100 -4.52 11.41 12.93
C ASP A 100 -3.39 12.34 12.49
N LEU A 101 -2.20 11.75 12.39
CA LEU A 101 -1.04 12.31 11.71
C LEU A 101 -0.87 11.57 10.39
N GLN A 102 -0.80 12.34 9.31
CA GLN A 102 -0.42 11.84 7.99
C GLN A 102 1.05 12.15 7.75
N LEU A 103 1.85 11.11 7.54
CA LEU A 103 3.27 11.20 7.29
C LEU A 103 3.57 10.82 5.84
N HIS A 104 4.43 11.58 5.20
CA HIS A 104 5.01 11.23 3.91
C HIS A 104 6.41 10.68 4.17
N VAL A 105 6.60 9.39 3.93
CA VAL A 105 7.82 8.66 4.26
C VAL A 105 8.50 8.22 2.98
N ARG A 106 9.66 8.79 2.66
CA ARG A 106 10.49 8.31 1.55
C ARG A 106 11.07 6.96 1.92
N THR A 107 10.86 5.96 1.06
CA THR A 107 11.38 4.60 1.24
C THR A 107 12.14 4.16 -0.01
N PRO A 108 13.04 3.17 0.08
CA PRO A 108 13.69 2.58 -1.10
C PRO A 108 12.75 1.67 -1.91
N LEU A 109 11.51 1.44 -1.46
CA LEU A 109 10.56 0.53 -2.13
C LEU A 109 9.81 1.16 -3.30
N SER A 110 9.70 2.48 -3.33
CA SER A 110 8.93 3.20 -4.36
C SER A 110 9.52 4.57 -4.61
N PRO A 111 9.48 5.08 -5.84
CA PRO A 111 9.92 6.44 -6.14
C PRO A 111 9.00 7.50 -5.51
N LYS A 112 7.75 7.16 -5.18
CA LYS A 112 6.82 8.06 -4.49
C LYS A 112 6.93 7.86 -2.97
N PRO A 113 6.86 8.93 -2.16
CA PRO A 113 6.76 8.80 -0.71
C PRO A 113 5.54 7.97 -0.32
N PHE A 114 5.73 7.12 0.68
CA PHE A 114 4.64 6.38 1.30
C PHE A 114 3.83 7.29 2.19
N LEU A 115 2.52 7.22 2.07
CA LEU A 115 1.60 7.80 3.02
C LEU A 115 1.41 6.82 4.16
N VAL A 116 1.70 7.28 5.37
CA VAL A 116 1.53 6.52 6.61
C VAL A 116 0.57 7.31 7.48
N ARG A 117 -0.44 6.63 8.01
CA ARG A 117 -1.42 7.26 8.91
C ARG A 117 -1.28 6.62 10.29
N VAL A 118 -0.98 7.45 11.28
CA VAL A 118 -0.90 7.06 12.70
C VAL A 118 -1.84 7.94 13.51
N THR A 119 -2.37 7.43 14.62
CA THR A 119 -3.13 8.26 15.55
C THR A 119 -2.18 9.28 16.21
N ALA A 120 -2.68 10.46 16.56
CA ALA A 120 -1.88 11.50 17.20
C ALA A 120 -1.15 10.97 18.46
N ASP A 121 -1.86 10.23 19.32
CA ASP A 121 -1.31 9.61 20.54
C ASP A 121 -0.17 8.60 20.28
N ALA A 122 -0.10 8.02 19.08
CA ALA A 122 0.91 7.03 18.74
C ALA A 122 2.21 7.65 18.22
N ALA A 123 2.21 8.92 17.84
CA ALA A 123 3.41 9.61 17.36
C ALA A 123 4.25 10.25 18.46
N ASP A 124 3.68 10.44 19.65
CA ASP A 124 4.39 10.94 20.84
C ASP A 124 5.19 9.82 21.57
N ARG A 125 5.24 8.62 21.01
CA ARG A 125 5.95 7.44 21.54
C ARG A 125 7.15 7.08 20.67
#